data_AF-A0A009IK26-F1
#
_entry.id   AF-A0A009IK26-F1
#
_cell.length_a   1.000
_cell.length_b   1.000
_cell.length_c   1.000
_cell.angle_alpha   90.00
_cell.angle_beta   90.00
_cell.angle_gamma   90.00
#
_symmetry.space_group_name_H-M   'P 1'
#
loop_
_entity.id
_entity.type
_entity.pdbx_description
1 polymer ?
#
loop_
_entity_poly.entity_id
_entity_poly.type
_entity_poly.pdbx_seq_one_letter_code
_entity_poly.pdbx_strand_id
1 'polypeptide(L)' 'MSYQKLSRDQIAQRVAQDIPDGAYVNLGIGLPTKIASYLPADKDVFLHSENGLLAFGPPPAAGESESLKLG' A
#
# COMPACT_ATOMS: atom_id res chain seq x y z
N MET A 1 18.48 1.77 -27.59
CA MET A 1 17.57 1.48 -26.47
C MET A 1 16.48 2.54 -26.46
N SER A 2 15.24 2.17 -26.80
CA SER A 2 14.10 3.07 -26.65
C SER A 2 13.71 3.13 -25.17
N TYR A 3 13.73 4.32 -24.58
CA TYR A 3 13.23 4.51 -23.22
C TYR A 3 11.69 4.54 -23.27
N GLN A 4 11.04 3.55 -22.65
CA GLN A 4 9.60 3.60 -22.43
C GLN A 4 9.31 4.15 -21.04
N LYS A 5 8.54 5.24 -21.02
CA LYS A 5 8.08 5.86 -19.76
C LYS A 5 7.04 4.95 -19.12
N LEU A 6 7.28 4.55 -17.88
CA LEU A 6 6.32 3.78 -17.09
C LEU A 6 5.07 4.62 -16.78
N SER A 7 3.92 3.98 -16.79
CA SER A 7 2.69 4.55 -16.26
C SER A 7 2.77 4.68 -14.73
N ARG A 8 1.90 5.50 -14.15
CA ARG A 8 1.81 5.66 -12.69
C ARG A 8 1.55 4.33 -11.98
N ASP A 9 0.66 3.51 -12.52
CA ASP A 9 0.34 2.21 -11.94
C ASP A 9 1.51 1.22 -12.08
N GLN A 10 2.25 1.24 -13.19
CA GLN A 10 3.46 0.42 -13.34
C GLN A 10 4.56 0.82 -12.35
N ILE A 11 4.70 2.12 -12.06
CA ILE A 11 5.63 2.60 -11.03
C ILE A 11 5.21 2.09 -9.66
N ALA A 12 3.93 2.24 -9.30
CA ALA A 12 3.42 1.80 -8.00
C ALA A 12 3.56 0.28 -7.81
N GLN A 13 3.23 -0.51 -8.84
CA GLN A 13 3.38 -1.96 -8.81
C GLN A 13 4.84 -2.37 -8.62
N ARG A 14 5.77 -1.73 -9.33
CA ARG A 14 7.20 -2.04 -9.21
C ARG A 14 7.72 -1.77 -7.80
N VAL A 15 7.38 -0.60 -7.24
CA VAL A 15 7.80 -0.24 -5.88
C VAL A 15 7.20 -1.19 -4.84
N ALA A 16 5.97 -1.66 -5.01
CA ALA A 16 5.36 -2.63 -4.09
C ALA A 16 6.13 -3.95 -4.00
N GLN A 17 6.77 -4.39 -5.09
CA GLN A 17 7.59 -5.60 -5.10
C GLN A 17 8.93 -5.41 -4.38
N ASP A 18 9.45 -4.18 -4.38
CA ASP A 18 10.71 -3.83 -3.73
C ASP A 18 10.57 -3.68 -2.20
N ILE A 19 9.35 -3.64 -1.66
CA ILE A 19 9.10 -3.57 -0.21
C ILE A 19 9.37 -4.93 0.44
N PRO A 20 10.29 -5.02 1.41
CA PRO A 20 10.55 -6.26 2.14
C PRO A 20 9.37 -6.67 3.03
N ASP A 21 9.29 -7.97 3.31
CA ASP A 21 8.41 -8.48 4.36
C ASP A 21 8.80 -7.93 5.74
N GLY A 22 7.82 -7.64 6.59
CA GLY A 22 8.00 -7.02 7.91
C GLY A 22 8.33 -5.52 7.88
N ALA A 23 8.28 -4.86 6.72
CA ALA A 23 8.68 -3.46 6.59
C ALA A 23 7.65 -2.48 7.20
N TYR A 24 8.16 -1.39 7.78
CA TYR A 24 7.39 -0.22 8.20
C TYR A 24 7.56 0.89 7.16
N VAL A 25 6.49 1.23 6.46
CA VAL A 25 6.54 2.14 5.31
C VAL A 25 5.60 3.32 5.52
N ASN A 26 6.16 4.52 5.37
CA ASN A 26 5.37 5.75 5.31
C ASN A 26 4.98 6.04 3.86
N LEU A 27 3.68 6.13 3.58
CA LEU A 27 3.16 6.47 2.25
C LEU A 27 2.48 7.83 2.28
N GLY A 28 3.03 8.77 1.50
CA GLY A 28 2.42 10.08 1.26
C GLY A 28 1.18 9.98 0.35
N ILE A 29 0.36 11.04 0.36
CA ILE A 29 -0.89 11.10 -0.40
C ILE A 29 -0.63 11.06 -1.92
N GLY A 30 -1.49 10.34 -2.67
CA GLY A 30 -1.55 10.41 -4.13
C GLY A 30 -0.99 9.17 -4.82
N LEU A 31 0.15 9.29 -5.50
CA LEU A 31 0.78 8.12 -6.14
C LEU A 31 1.32 7.11 -5.11
N PRO A 32 1.98 7.53 -4.00
CA PRO A 32 2.54 6.56 -3.06
C PRO A 32 1.46 5.70 -2.39
N THR A 33 0.27 6.23 -2.08
CA THR A 33 -0.83 5.41 -1.53
C THR A 33 -1.30 4.29 -2.48
N LYS A 34 -1.12 4.41 -3.81
CA LYS A 34 -1.42 3.32 -4.76
C LYS A 34 -0.52 2.09 -4.56
N ILE A 35 0.67 2.25 -3.97
CA ILE A 35 1.60 1.15 -3.71
C ILE A 35 0.93 0.10 -2.81
N ALA A 36 0.13 0.55 -1.83
CA ALA A 36 -0.59 -0.34 -0.91
C ALA A 36 -1.49 -1.34 -1.63
N SER A 37 -2.12 -0.95 -2.74
CA SER A 37 -3.01 -1.83 -3.54
C SER A 37 -2.27 -2.91 -4.33
N TYR A 38 -0.94 -2.81 -4.45
CA TYR A 38 -0.10 -3.78 -5.17
C TYR A 38 0.79 -4.60 -4.24
N LEU A 39 0.64 -4.44 -2.92
CA LEU A 39 1.37 -5.24 -1.95
C LEU A 39 0.94 -6.71 -2.05
N PRO A 40 1.90 -7.65 -2.08
CA PRO A 40 1.60 -9.07 -2.00
C PRO A 40 0.83 -9.40 -0.72
N ALA A 41 -0.21 -10.22 -0.81
CA ALA A 41 -1.05 -10.61 0.33
C ALA A 41 -0.33 -11.51 1.34
N ASP A 42 0.82 -12.07 0.96
CA ASP A 42 1.68 -12.93 1.76
C ASP A 42 2.79 -12.16 2.51
N LYS A 43 2.84 -10.83 2.40
CA LYS A 43 3.79 -9.98 3.14
C LYS A 43 3.09 -9.22 4.26
N ASP A 44 3.71 -9.23 5.43
CA ASP A 44 3.31 -8.41 6.58
C ASP A 44 3.97 -7.03 6.46
N VAL A 45 3.26 -6.05 5.91
CA VAL A 45 3.75 -4.67 5.74
C VAL A 45 2.91 -3.70 6.58
N PHE A 46 3.59 -2.91 7.42
CA PHE A 46 2.95 -1.90 8.26
C PHE A 46 2.98 -0.53 7.57
N LEU A 47 1.80 0.01 7.28
CA LEU A 47 1.65 1.29 6.57
C LEU A 47 1.29 2.43 7.53
N HIS A 48 1.95 3.57 7.34
CA HIS A 48 1.68 4.80 8.06
C HIS A 48 1.58 6.00 7.11
N SER A 49 0.77 7.00 7.45
CA SER A 49 0.68 8.27 6.70
C SER A 49 1.06 9.42 7.62
N GLU A 50 1.66 10.47 7.05
CA GLU A 50 2.04 11.70 7.76
C GLU A 50 0.89 12.36 8.55
N ASN A 51 -0.37 12.08 8.20
CA ASN A 51 -1.55 12.64 8.87
C ASN A 51 -2.25 11.66 9.83
N GLY A 52 -1.66 10.50 10.12
CA GLY A 52 -2.25 9.45 10.95
C GLY A 52 -2.43 8.14 10.18
N LEU A 53 -2.21 7.03 10.88
CA LEU A 53 -2.15 5.63 10.44
C LEU A 53 -3.01 5.28 9.20
N LEU A 54 -2.37 4.79 8.14
CA LEU A 54 -3.06 4.15 7.01
C LEU A 54 -3.32 2.69 7.37
N ALA A 55 -4.41 2.42 8.07
CA ALA A 55 -4.87 1.06 8.27
C ALA A 55 -5.52 0.55 6.97
N PHE A 56 -4.71 0.14 5.98
CA PHE A 56 -5.23 -0.64 4.86
C PHE A 56 -5.07 -2.12 5.18
N GLY A 57 -6.08 -2.66 5.87
CA GLY A 57 -6.42 -4.08 5.71
C GLY A 57 -7.08 -4.31 4.35
N PRO A 58 -7.31 -5.58 3.95
CA PRO A 58 -8.20 -5.86 2.83
C PRO A 58 -9.54 -5.14 3.04
N PRO A 59 -10.19 -4.63 1.97
CA PRO A 59 -11.48 -3.97 2.11
C PRO A 59 -12.45 -4.89 2.84
N PRO A 60 -13.20 -4.37 3.84
CA PRO A 60 -14.20 -5.19 4.53
C PRO A 60 -15.19 -5.74 3.50
N ALA A 61 -15.70 -6.95 3.75
CA ALA A 61 -16.80 -7.49 2.96
C ALA A 61 -17.98 -6.50 2.98
N ALA A 62 -18.65 -6.33 1.84
CA ALA A 62 -19.74 -5.38 1.69
C ALA A 62 -20.83 -5.62 2.75
N GLY A 63 -20.86 -4.80 3.80
CA GLY A 63 -21.82 -4.90 4.90
C GLY A 63 -21.23 -4.87 6.31
N GLU A 64 -19.91 -4.97 6.48
CA GLU A 64 -19.29 -4.87 7.82
C GLU A 64 -18.72 -3.47 8.07
N SER A 65 -19.37 -2.74 8.97
CA SER A 65 -18.92 -1.43 9.45
C SER A 65 -17.52 -1.55 10.08
N GLU A 66 -16.61 -0.69 9.62
CA GLU A 66 -15.24 -0.55 10.08
C GLU A 66 -15.15 -0.52 11.60
N SER A 67 -14.74 -1.66 12.17
CA SER A 67 -14.25 -1.72 13.54
C SER A 67 -12.78 -2.09 13.47
N LEU A 68 -11.96 -1.05 13.26
CA LEU A 68 -10.52 -1.08 13.52
C LEU A 68 -10.34 -1.40 15.02
N LYS A 69 -10.21 -2.68 15.37
CA LYS A 69 -9.81 -3.08 16.71
C LYS A 69 -8.34 -2.73 16.89
N LEU A 70 -8.13 -1.55 17.47
CA LEU A 70 -6.90 -1.16 18.16
C LEU A 70 -6.75 -2.07 19.38
N GLY A 71 -5.75 -2.95 19.36
CA GLY A 71 -5.18 -3.56 20.56
C GLY A 71 -4.19 -2.61 21.22
#